data_AF-A0A7S4IGV3-F1
#
_entry.id   AF-A0A7S4IGV3-F1
#
_cell.length_a   1.000
_cell.length_b   1.000
_cell.length_c   1.000
_cell.angle_alpha   90.00
_cell.angle_beta   90.00
_cell.angle_gamma   90.00
#
_symmetry.space_group_name_H-M   'P 1'
#
loop_
_entity.id
_entity.type
_entity.pdbx_description
1 polymer ?
#
loop_
_entity_poly.entity_id
_entity_poly.type
_entity_poly.pdbx_seq_one_letter_code
_entity_poly.pdbx_strand_id
1 'polypeptide(L)'
;RRGPLSGATLHARLDTRMRPSGAAESVVAERVQASIEHLVSYEGMGRAALHCVGGCTCEEQTIDAHRTDAHRNVSVFLQHNFWITGGAASCGVQLQILNSTSSGGYKFKVRTITLTTS
;
A
#
# COMPACT_ATOMS: atom_id res chain seq x y z
N ARG A 1 6.25 21.59 13.76
CA ARG A 1 6.58 20.27 13.18
C ARG A 1 6.20 20.33 11.69
N ARG A 2 7.13 20.13 10.74
CA ARG A 2 6.76 20.04 9.31
C ARG A 2 6.07 18.69 9.09
N GLY A 3 4.81 18.72 8.66
CA GLY A 3 4.16 17.52 8.14
C GLY A 3 4.83 17.06 6.85
N PRO A 4 4.58 15.82 6.39
CA PRO A 4 5.05 15.35 5.10
C PRO A 4 4.59 16.31 3.98
N LEU A 5 5.46 16.51 2.99
CA LEU A 5 5.16 17.30 1.80
C LEU A 5 4.37 16.44 0.82
N SER A 6 3.53 17.06 0.00
CA SER A 6 3.02 16.41 -1.21
C SER A 6 4.19 15.93 -2.07
N GLY A 7 4.00 14.79 -2.73
CA GLY A 7 5.04 14.13 -3.53
C GLY A 7 6.08 13.34 -2.73
N ALA A 8 6.02 13.32 -1.40
CA ALA A 8 6.86 12.42 -0.61
C ALA A 8 6.55 10.95 -0.94
N THR A 9 7.58 10.12 -1.00
CA THR A 9 7.43 8.74 -1.47
C THR A 9 8.09 7.74 -0.53
N LEU A 10 7.38 6.65 -0.25
CA LEU A 10 7.92 5.43 0.38
C LEU A 10 8.11 4.38 -0.70
N HIS A 11 9.32 3.82 -0.80
CA HIS A 11 9.61 2.66 -1.65
C HIS A 11 9.96 1.47 -0.75
N ALA A 12 9.15 0.42 -0.81
CA ALA A 12 9.40 -0.84 -0.13
C ALA A 12 9.83 -1.89 -1.16
N ARG A 13 11.00 -2.50 -0.96
CA ARG A 13 11.44 -3.66 -1.75
C ARG A 13 10.89 -4.92 -1.08
N LEU A 14 10.23 -5.75 -1.88
CA LEU A 14 9.58 -6.98 -1.49
C LEU A 14 10.14 -8.12 -2.37
N ASP A 15 10.41 -9.27 -1.77
CA ASP A 15 10.68 -10.49 -2.51
C ASP A 15 9.35 -11.22 -2.70
N THR A 16 8.83 -11.22 -3.92
CA THR A 16 7.55 -11.87 -4.24
C THR A 16 7.72 -13.28 -4.80
N ARG A 17 8.93 -13.86 -4.73
CA ARG A 17 9.15 -15.25 -5.14
C ARG A 17 8.65 -16.21 -4.07
N MET A 18 7.48 -16.75 -4.30
CA MET A 18 6.91 -17.90 -3.63
C MET A 18 7.63 -19.14 -4.15
N ARG A 19 8.12 -19.96 -3.23
CA ARG A 19 8.64 -21.27 -3.59
C ARG A 19 7.44 -22.18 -3.89
N PRO A 20 7.27 -22.71 -5.12
CA PRO A 20 6.22 -23.69 -5.36
C PRO A 20 6.49 -24.93 -4.49
N SER A 21 5.50 -25.35 -3.72
CA SER A 21 5.58 -26.51 -2.82
C SER A 21 5.38 -27.86 -3.52
N GLY A 22 5.31 -27.89 -4.85
CA GLY A 22 5.14 -29.11 -5.62
C GLY A 22 5.42 -28.88 -7.11
N ALA A 23 6.03 -29.87 -7.75
CA ALA A 23 6.42 -29.86 -9.15
C ALA A 23 5.17 -29.82 -10.06
N ALA A 24 4.78 -28.62 -10.48
CA ALA A 24 4.03 -28.40 -11.71
C ALA A 24 4.37 -27.00 -12.20
N GLU A 25 5.19 -26.95 -13.24
CA GLU A 25 5.64 -25.75 -13.95
C GLU A 25 4.45 -25.19 -14.74
N SER A 26 3.50 -24.60 -14.03
CA SER A 26 2.42 -23.84 -14.64
C SER A 26 2.83 -22.38 -14.61
N VAL A 27 2.85 -21.76 -15.78
CA VAL A 27 3.06 -20.32 -16.01
C VAL A 27 1.84 -19.53 -15.51
N VAL A 28 1.34 -19.86 -14.32
CA VAL A 28 0.34 -19.06 -13.62
C VAL A 28 1.13 -17.85 -13.15
N ALA A 29 0.77 -16.67 -13.66
CA ALA A 29 1.34 -15.43 -13.20
C ALA A 29 1.27 -15.42 -11.68
N GLU A 30 2.45 -15.51 -11.05
CA GLU A 30 2.56 -15.72 -9.63
C GLU A 30 1.90 -14.55 -8.92
N ARG A 31 0.80 -14.84 -8.20
CA ARG A 31 -0.06 -13.83 -7.61
C ARG A 31 0.03 -13.95 -6.09
N VAL A 32 0.48 -12.87 -5.46
CA VAL A 32 0.65 -12.80 -4.01
C VAL A 32 -0.27 -11.71 -3.47
N GLN A 33 -0.95 -11.99 -2.35
CA GLN A 33 -1.72 -10.97 -1.68
C GLN A 33 -0.79 -10.10 -0.85
N ALA A 34 -0.90 -8.79 -1.00
CA ALA A 34 -0.18 -7.82 -0.18
C ALA A 34 -1.18 -6.99 0.63
N SER A 35 -0.76 -6.55 1.80
CA SER A 35 -1.53 -5.64 2.64
C SER A 35 -0.65 -4.52 3.19
N ILE A 36 -1.21 -3.31 3.23
CA ILE A 36 -0.63 -2.16 3.91
C ILE A 36 -1.53 -1.79 5.09
N GLU A 37 -1.02 -1.97 6.30
CA GLU A 37 -1.65 -1.44 7.50
C GLU A 37 -1.27 0.03 7.64
N HIS A 38 -2.25 0.93 7.61
CA HIS A 38 -2.04 2.37 7.70
C HIS A 38 -3.02 3.04 8.66
N LEU A 39 -2.62 4.17 9.25
CA LEU A 39 -3.50 4.95 10.11
C LEU A 39 -4.56 5.65 9.25
N VAL A 40 -5.81 5.48 9.61
CA VAL A 40 -6.94 6.29 9.17
C VAL A 40 -7.39 7.19 10.32
N SER A 41 -7.63 8.47 10.04
CA SER A 41 -7.98 9.47 11.06
C SER A 41 -8.79 10.61 10.45
N TYR A 42 -9.45 11.39 11.29
CA TYR A 42 -10.33 12.50 10.90
C TYR A 42 -9.59 13.83 10.72
N GLU A 43 -8.29 13.92 11.06
CA GLU A 43 -7.57 15.19 11.04
C GLU A 43 -6.21 15.11 10.35
N GLY A 44 -6.03 15.97 9.34
CA GLY A 44 -4.76 16.24 8.67
C GLY A 44 -4.18 15.07 7.87
N MET A 45 -5.01 14.08 7.52
CA MET A 45 -4.62 12.90 6.75
C MET A 45 -4.61 13.15 5.24
N GLY A 46 -3.59 12.63 4.57
CA GLY A 46 -3.43 12.76 3.12
C GLY A 46 -3.94 11.55 2.35
N ARG A 47 -3.86 11.66 1.02
CA ARG A 47 -4.05 10.55 0.08
C ARG A 47 -2.69 10.05 -0.41
N ALA A 48 -2.58 8.75 -0.64
CA ALA A 48 -1.40 8.15 -1.26
C ALA A 48 -1.80 7.37 -2.51
N ALA A 49 -1.04 7.55 -3.60
CA ALA A 49 -1.06 6.65 -4.74
C ALA A 49 -0.18 5.44 -4.45
N LEU A 50 -0.71 4.25 -4.73
CA LEU A 50 -0.04 2.97 -4.64
C LEU A 50 0.24 2.46 -6.04
N HIS A 51 1.48 2.06 -6.28
CA HIS A 51 1.88 1.40 -7.51
C HIS A 51 3.03 0.43 -7.29
N CYS A 52 3.13 -0.55 -8.19
CA CYS A 52 4.22 -1.51 -8.20
C CYS A 52 5.26 -1.13 -9.25
N VAL A 53 6.52 -1.34 -8.91
CA VAL A 53 7.70 -1.08 -9.74
C VAL A 53 8.64 -2.29 -9.65
N GLY A 54 9.59 -2.44 -10.58
CA GLY A 54 10.68 -3.40 -10.39
C GLY A 54 10.33 -4.88 -10.61
N GLY A 55 9.73 -5.22 -11.76
CA GLY A 55 9.53 -6.63 -12.17
C GLY A 55 8.26 -7.30 -11.62
N CYS A 56 7.41 -6.54 -10.92
CA CYS A 56 6.07 -6.94 -10.53
C CYS A 56 5.07 -5.86 -10.94
N THR A 57 3.80 -6.22 -11.01
CA THR A 57 2.69 -5.32 -11.33
C THR A 57 1.59 -5.42 -10.27
N CYS A 58 0.89 -4.32 -10.05
CA CYS A 58 -0.36 -4.28 -9.29
C CYS A 58 -1.27 -3.21 -9.89
N GLU A 59 -2.55 -3.29 -9.57
CA GLU A 59 -3.50 -2.22 -9.91
C GLU A 59 -3.08 -0.92 -9.24
N GLU A 60 -3.12 0.19 -9.99
CA GLU A 60 -2.92 1.51 -9.43
C GLU A 60 -4.10 1.88 -8.54
N GLN A 61 -3.81 2.23 -7.28
CA GLN A 61 -4.86 2.49 -6.31
C GLN A 61 -4.58 3.79 -5.56
N THR A 62 -5.64 4.50 -5.18
CA THR A 62 -5.55 5.67 -4.30
C THR A 62 -6.11 5.32 -2.93
N ILE A 63 -5.29 5.51 -1.88
CA ILE A 63 -5.67 5.27 -0.49
C ILE A 63 -5.92 6.61 0.18
N ASP A 64 -7.18 6.91 0.52
CA ASP A 64 -7.54 8.07 1.32
C ASP A 64 -7.52 7.71 2.81
N ALA A 65 -6.54 8.23 3.54
CA ALA A 65 -6.38 7.97 4.96
C ALA A 65 -7.26 8.89 5.84
N HIS A 66 -8.04 9.77 5.23
CA HIS A 66 -8.99 10.62 5.93
C HIS A 66 -10.37 9.96 6.01
N ARG A 67 -10.88 9.82 7.23
CA ARG A 67 -12.24 9.33 7.46
C ARG A 67 -12.90 10.10 8.57
N THR A 68 -14.07 10.65 8.27
CA THR A 68 -15.00 11.22 9.23
C THR A 68 -16.18 10.27 9.38
N ASP A 69 -16.60 10.02 10.62
CA ASP A 69 -17.77 9.20 10.93
C ASP A 69 -18.88 10.10 11.46
N ALA A 70 -20.13 9.80 11.11
CA ALA A 70 -21.29 10.62 11.49
C ALA A 70 -21.55 10.63 13.01
N HIS A 71 -21.07 9.62 13.73
CA HIS A 71 -21.32 9.43 15.16
C HIS A 71 -20.05 9.66 16.00
N ARG A 72 -18.86 9.25 15.54
CA ARG A 72 -17.62 9.50 16.30
C ARG A 72 -16.35 9.49 15.45
N ASN A 73 -15.66 10.62 15.48
CA ASN A 73 -14.30 10.74 14.96
C ASN A 73 -13.30 9.88 15.76
N VAL A 74 -12.70 8.88 15.10
CA VAL A 74 -11.71 7.97 15.70
C VAL A 74 -10.49 7.82 14.80
N SER A 75 -9.35 7.46 15.40
CA SER A 75 -8.13 7.13 14.70
C SER A 75 -7.83 5.64 14.87
N VAL A 76 -7.74 4.90 13.76
CA VAL A 76 -7.59 3.43 13.77
C VAL A 76 -6.64 3.00 12.66
N PHE A 77 -5.96 1.87 12.85
CA PHE A 77 -5.16 1.25 11.79
C PHE A 77 -6.04 0.31 10.99
N LEU A 78 -6.08 0.49 9.66
CA LEU A 78 -6.82 -0.36 8.73
C LEU A 78 -5.87 -1.00 7.73
N GLN A 79 -6.22 -2.21 7.30
CA GLN A 79 -5.51 -2.91 6.24
C GLN A 79 -6.09 -2.52 4.88
N HIS A 80 -5.20 -2.14 3.96
CA HIS A 80 -5.50 -1.98 2.55
C HIS A 80 -4.91 -3.15 1.79
N ASN A 81 -5.77 -4.02 1.26
CA ASN A 81 -5.36 -5.24 0.57
C ASN A 81 -5.31 -5.03 -0.93
N PHE A 82 -4.26 -5.53 -1.58
CA PHE A 82 -4.08 -5.45 -3.02
C PHE A 82 -3.33 -6.69 -3.51
N TRP A 83 -3.41 -6.95 -4.81
CA TRP A 83 -2.74 -8.09 -5.42
C TRP A 83 -1.50 -7.64 -6.17
N ILE A 84 -0.41 -8.37 -5.96
CA ILE A 84 0.82 -8.23 -6.72
C ILE A 84 0.94 -9.43 -7.66
N THR A 85 1.27 -9.16 -8.91
CA THR A 85 1.52 -10.18 -9.93
C THR A 85 2.97 -10.10 -10.38
N GLY A 86 3.61 -11.26 -10.54
CA GLY A 86 5.02 -11.41 -10.89
C GLY A 86 5.87 -11.82 -9.69
N GLY A 87 6.53 -12.97 -9.81
CA GLY A 87 7.49 -13.50 -8.85
C GLY A 87 8.88 -12.89 -9.08
N ALA A 88 9.16 -11.76 -8.46
CA ALA A 88 10.41 -11.04 -8.63
C ALA A 88 11.06 -10.77 -7.27
N ALA A 89 12.38 -11.03 -7.18
CA ALA A 89 13.18 -10.65 -6.01
C ALA A 89 13.29 -9.12 -5.82
N SER A 90 13.01 -8.37 -6.89
CA SER A 90 13.15 -6.92 -6.96
C SER A 90 11.83 -6.16 -6.90
N CYS A 91 10.71 -6.83 -6.58
CA CYS A 91 9.40 -6.19 -6.58
C CYS A 91 9.42 -4.98 -5.64
N GLY A 92 9.02 -3.83 -6.16
CA GLY A 92 8.92 -2.58 -5.42
C GLY A 92 7.46 -2.20 -5.26
N VAL A 93 7.04 -1.89 -4.04
CA VAL A 93 5.79 -1.17 -3.78
C VAL A 93 6.14 0.27 -3.47
N GLN A 94 5.57 1.18 -4.23
CA GLN A 94 5.75 2.61 -4.06
C GLN A 94 4.44 3.23 -3.57
N LEU A 95 4.54 4.04 -2.51
CA LEU A 95 3.47 4.88 -2.01
C LEU A 95 3.88 6.33 -2.14
N GLN A 96 3.17 7.10 -2.96
CA GLN A 96 3.44 8.52 -3.17
C GLN A 96 2.30 9.37 -2.60
N ILE A 97 2.64 10.32 -1.73
CA ILE A 97 1.67 11.27 -1.18
C ILE A 97 1.19 12.19 -2.30
N LEU A 98 -0.12 12.20 -2.52
CA LEU A 98 -0.76 13.04 -3.53
C LEU A 98 -0.84 14.50 -3.07
N ASN A 99 -0.90 15.40 -4.04
CA ASN A 99 -1.21 16.82 -3.79
C ASN A 99 -2.70 17.03 -3.44
N SER A 100 -3.57 16.10 -3.83
CA SER A 100 -4.99 16.13 -3.47
C SER A 100 -5.20 15.56 -2.06
N THR A 101 -6.01 16.25 -1.27
CA THR A 101 -6.36 15.86 0.10
C THR A 101 -7.85 16.12 0.34
N SER A 102 -8.46 15.32 1.22
CA SER A 102 -9.84 15.52 1.69
C SER A 102 -9.90 16.12 3.11
N SER A 103 -8.75 16.41 3.73
CA SER A 103 -8.66 16.89 5.12
C SER A 103 -7.85 18.19 5.30
N GLY A 104 -7.25 18.71 4.23
CA GLY A 104 -6.33 19.85 4.28
C GLY A 104 -4.89 19.49 4.72
N GLY A 105 -4.61 18.22 5.03
CA GLY A 105 -3.28 17.73 5.38
C GLY A 105 -2.75 16.61 4.48
N TYR A 106 -1.48 16.26 4.67
CA TYR A 106 -0.75 15.28 3.85
C TYR A 106 -0.23 14.09 4.68
N LYS A 107 -0.63 13.97 5.95
CA LYS A 107 -0.10 12.94 6.85
C LYS A 107 -0.57 11.56 6.39
N PHE A 108 0.36 10.64 6.17
CA PHE A 108 0.08 9.24 5.91
C PHE A 108 1.03 8.40 6.75
N LYS A 109 0.51 7.48 7.56
CA LYS A 109 1.33 6.64 8.45
C LYS A 109 1.13 5.18 8.10
N VAL A 110 2.20 4.56 7.60
CA VAL A 110 2.27 3.12 7.40
C VAL A 110 2.80 2.48 8.68
N ARG A 111 2.17 1.39 9.11
CA ARG A 111 2.62 0.57 10.23
C ARG A 111 3.34 -0.68 9.75
N THR A 112 2.71 -1.40 8.83
CA THR A 112 3.15 -2.72 8.39
C THR A 112 2.85 -2.89 6.90
N ILE A 113 3.76 -3.55 6.17
CA ILE A 113 3.51 -4.07 4.83
C ILE A 113 3.73 -5.58 4.92
N THR A 114 2.74 -6.36 4.53
CA THR A 114 2.75 -7.82 4.68
C THR A 114 2.44 -8.49 3.35
N LEU A 115 3.21 -9.52 3.01
CA LEU A 115 2.88 -10.48 1.96
C LEU A 115 2.20 -11.70 2.58
N THR A 116 1.14 -12.19 1.94
CA THR A 116 0.41 -13.37 2.38
C THR A 116 0.25 -14.33 1.20
N THR A 117 0.62 -15.58 1.45
CA THR A 117 0.51 -16.69 0.51
C THR A 117 -0.90 -17.26 0.63
N SER A 118 -1.69 -17.23 -0.45
CA SER A 118 -2.99 -17.92 -0.51
C SER A 118 -2.83 -19.39 -0.83
#